data_AF-A0A961IAS9-F1
#
_entry.id   AF-A0A961IAS9-F1
#
_cell.length_a   1.000
_cell.length_b   1.000
_cell.length_c   1.000
_cell.angle_alpha   90.00
_cell.angle_beta   90.00
_cell.angle_gamma   90.00
#
_symmetry.space_group_name_H-M   'P 1'
#
loop_
_entity.id
_entity.type
_entity.pdbx_description
1 polymer ?
#
loop_
_entity_poly.entity_id
_entity_poly.type
_entity_poly.pdbx_seq_one_letter_code
_entity_poly.pdbx_strand_id
1 'polypeptide(L)'
;MQRGGAIVFIVGVLLLFFLSAQAIVSVKLLELRVQISRDRLLNYELSSRVLKNRFKQLILENNDDFHQEISRNVLESSIMNRADPRALELNPVEQFGLLVVNAVRLLSLKPFLQLAEDQETLILLRYAFYMERNRRYDVALEKYKELSDRMGASRSDAMGFVMLHQGYCHAIMGQNEEALDLLIEVRDTFAGSHYAETAIVLINLLEEAERRQEEIEEQALTPREKARALFRANQYVAALRAFNELDERNDMDRYMRARSMEETGSISEARDEYVDIVKNGTDREAVRLANRRLLIIGHFYGGGEELTEFAEQQAESIGDDAAVAEIQAAAEKQEDALIVEEIREAAARTGEETALLNDLGSELVTEIELDEPLQRGNLRIPQPAIPAALTAPNAPPAPFDTERRSTIEALGDRKQIGDPQELHPGTPTPAYLYPAGRLVLNLSDGRTFRGREVIFTNAGMQLGTGSIPVQAPYAV
;
A
#
# COMPACT_ATOMS: atom_id res chain seq x y z
N MET A 1 46.79 16.19 53.02
CA MET A 1 45.99 15.10 52.43
C MET A 1 44.50 15.45 52.26
N GLN A 2 43.84 16.15 53.20
CA GLN A 2 42.40 16.48 53.09
C GLN A 2 42.00 17.40 51.91
N ARG A 3 42.84 18.38 51.51
CA ARG A 3 42.53 19.27 50.37
C ARG A 3 42.54 18.57 49.00
N GLY A 4 43.39 17.55 48.83
CA GLY A 4 43.44 16.76 47.59
C GLY A 4 42.18 15.89 47.40
N GLY A 5 41.69 15.28 48.49
CA GLY A 5 40.44 14.51 48.46
C GLY A 5 39.21 15.35 48.12
N ALA A 6 39.14 16.59 48.63
CA ALA A 6 38.03 17.50 48.31
C ALA A 6 38.02 17.92 46.83
N ILE A 7 39.18 18.17 46.23
CA ILE A 7 39.28 18.52 44.80
C ILE A 7 38.90 17.32 43.93
N VAL A 8 39.39 16.11 44.24
CA VAL A 8 39.01 14.89 43.51
C VAL A 8 37.51 14.61 43.62
N PHE A 9 36.91 14.84 44.79
CA PHE A 9 35.48 14.70 44.99
C PHE A 9 34.68 15.71 44.16
N ILE A 10 35.05 16.99 44.18
CA ILE A 10 34.37 18.04 43.40
C ILE A 10 34.48 17.77 41.90
N VAL A 11 35.67 17.37 41.41
CA VAL A 11 35.88 17.00 40.01
C VAL A 11 35.06 15.77 39.65
N GLY A 12 34.99 14.76 40.52
CA GLY A 12 34.16 13.59 40.33
C GLY A 12 32.66 13.92 40.22
N VAL A 13 32.17 14.81 41.08
CA VAL A 13 30.77 15.27 41.05
C VAL A 13 30.46 16.08 39.78
N LEU A 14 31.36 16.98 39.36
CA LEU A 14 31.19 17.75 38.13
C LEU A 14 31.22 16.86 36.88
N LEU A 15 32.09 15.85 36.86
CA LEU A 15 32.18 14.89 35.76
C LEU A 15 30.92 14.02 35.69
N LEU A 16 30.41 13.58 36.84
CA LEU A 16 29.16 12.83 36.93
C LEU A 16 27.96 13.70 36.48
N PHE A 17 27.94 14.98 36.83
CA PHE A 17 26.93 15.93 36.37
C PHE A 17 26.99 16.16 34.85
N PHE A 18 28.19 16.26 34.27
CA PHE A 18 28.36 16.41 32.82
C PHE A 18 27.92 15.14 32.07
N LEU A 19 28.29 13.96 32.55
CA LEU A 19 27.87 12.68 31.99
C LEU A 19 26.35 12.49 32.07
N SER A 20 25.74 12.83 33.21
CA SER A 20 24.28 12.73 33.37
C SER A 20 23.56 13.74 32.49
N ALA A 21 24.07 14.97 32.35
CA ALA A 21 23.51 15.96 31.43
C ALA A 21 23.54 15.49 29.96
N GLN A 22 24.68 14.94 29.51
CA GLN A 22 24.76 14.35 28.16
C GLN A 22 23.80 13.17 27.98
N ALA A 23 23.71 12.28 28.97
CA ALA A 23 22.83 11.11 28.92
C ALA A 23 21.33 11.49 28.92
N ILE A 24 20.94 12.56 29.63
CA ILE A 24 19.57 13.08 29.59
C ILE A 24 19.25 13.66 28.20
N VAL A 25 20.18 14.40 27.61
CA VAL A 25 20.01 14.97 26.26
C VAL A 25 19.88 13.86 25.22
N SER A 26 20.71 12.81 25.30
CA SER A 26 20.62 11.68 24.35
C SER A 26 19.28 10.95 24.47
N VAL A 27 18.78 10.69 25.68
CA VAL A 27 17.45 10.08 25.88
C VAL A 27 16.34 10.97 25.35
N LYS A 28 16.43 12.30 25.52
CA LYS A 28 15.44 13.23 24.98
C LYS A 28 15.44 13.29 23.47
N LEU A 29 16.61 13.23 22.85
CA LEU A 29 16.74 13.11 21.40
C LEU A 29 16.19 11.78 20.90
N LEU A 30 16.38 10.69 21.64
CA LEU A 30 15.80 9.39 21.32
C LEU A 30 14.28 9.39 21.48
N GLU A 31 13.73 9.94 22.57
CA GLU A 31 12.28 10.11 22.77
C GLU A 31 11.67 10.92 21.62
N LEU A 32 12.31 12.03 21.23
CA LEU A 32 11.91 12.81 20.06
C LEU A 32 11.97 12.00 18.77
N ARG A 33 13.00 11.17 18.61
CA ARG A 33 13.16 10.33 17.41
C ARG A 33 12.10 9.24 17.36
N VAL A 34 11.78 8.57 18.47
CA VAL A 34 10.70 7.59 18.57
C VAL A 34 9.35 8.25 18.31
N GLN A 35 9.10 9.44 18.87
CA GLN A 35 7.88 10.22 18.60
C GLN A 35 7.77 10.67 17.15
N ILE A 36 8.83 11.26 16.58
CA ILE A 36 8.88 11.68 15.18
C ILE A 36 8.71 10.47 14.27
N SER A 37 9.37 9.35 14.59
CA SER A 37 9.18 8.10 13.87
C SER A 37 7.72 7.70 13.97
N ARG A 38 7.14 7.47 15.15
CA ARG A 38 5.72 7.14 15.35
C ARG A 38 4.77 8.04 14.54
N ASP A 39 4.96 9.35 14.59
CA ASP A 39 4.13 10.33 13.88
C ASP A 39 4.34 10.32 12.35
N ARG A 40 5.55 10.01 11.87
CA ARG A 40 5.91 9.95 10.43
C ARG A 40 5.68 8.59 9.79
N LEU A 41 5.78 7.53 10.57
CA LEU A 41 5.80 6.14 10.13
C LEU A 41 4.45 5.65 9.67
N LEU A 42 3.45 6.08 10.41
CA LEU A 42 2.07 5.75 10.19
C LEU A 42 1.41 7.09 10.30
N ASN A 43 1.51 7.91 9.25
CA ASN A 43 0.63 9.04 9.11
C ASN A 43 -0.79 8.46 9.19
N TYR A 44 -1.32 8.37 10.41
CA TYR A 44 -2.41 7.46 10.72
C TYR A 44 -3.65 7.89 9.95
N GLU A 45 -3.80 9.20 9.81
CA GLU A 45 -4.80 9.82 8.96
C GLU A 45 -4.64 9.45 7.49
N LEU A 46 -3.43 9.52 6.93
CA LEU A 46 -3.17 9.05 5.57
C LEU A 46 -3.46 7.56 5.44
N SER A 47 -3.06 6.73 6.40
CA SER A 47 -3.32 5.29 6.38
C SER A 47 -4.82 5.01 6.39
N SER A 48 -5.59 5.61 7.31
CA SER A 48 -7.04 5.44 7.35
C SER A 48 -7.72 5.94 6.07
N ARG A 49 -7.23 7.03 5.46
CA ARG A 49 -7.73 7.49 4.16
C ARG A 49 -7.43 6.50 3.04
N VAL A 50 -6.24 5.92 3.01
CA VAL A 50 -5.85 4.91 2.01
C VAL A 50 -6.63 3.62 2.21
N LEU A 51 -6.76 3.14 3.46
CA LEU A 51 -7.58 1.99 3.83
C LEU A 51 -9.04 2.18 3.40
N LYS A 52 -9.63 3.34 3.71
CA LYS A 52 -10.97 3.72 3.28
C LYS A 52 -11.13 3.66 1.77
N ASN A 53 -10.18 4.22 1.03
CA ASN A 53 -10.22 4.23 -0.43
C ASN A 53 -10.06 2.82 -1.00
N ARG A 54 -9.15 2.01 -0.45
CA ARG A 54 -8.95 0.61 -0.82
C ARG A 54 -10.21 -0.21 -0.61
N PHE A 55 -10.85 -0.08 0.55
CA PHE A 55 -12.09 -0.79 0.85
C PHE A 55 -13.25 -0.34 -0.05
N LYS A 56 -13.35 0.97 -0.30
CA LYS A 56 -14.34 1.51 -1.23
C LYS A 56 -14.15 0.98 -2.65
N GLN A 57 -12.91 0.93 -3.14
CA GLN A 57 -12.57 0.34 -4.43
C GLN A 57 -12.98 -1.13 -4.48
N LEU A 58 -12.58 -1.90 -3.47
CA LEU A 58 -12.89 -3.32 -3.38
C LEU A 58 -14.40 -3.57 -3.36
N ILE A 59 -15.20 -2.73 -2.70
CA ILE A 59 -16.64 -2.98 -2.53
C ILE A 59 -17.50 -2.37 -3.65
N LEU A 60 -17.13 -1.21 -4.21
CA LEU A 60 -17.98 -0.45 -5.13
C LEU A 60 -17.45 -0.36 -6.56
N GLU A 61 -16.15 -0.51 -6.78
CA GLU A 61 -15.52 -0.27 -8.08
C GLU A 61 -15.16 -1.58 -8.78
N ASN A 62 -15.01 -1.53 -10.11
CA ASN A 62 -14.76 -2.72 -10.91
C ASN A 62 -13.28 -3.13 -10.77
N ASN A 63 -13.02 -4.31 -10.19
CA ASN A 63 -11.75 -4.65 -9.54
C ASN A 63 -10.63 -5.17 -10.48
N ASP A 64 -10.83 -5.11 -11.79
CA ASP A 64 -9.85 -5.54 -12.81
C ASP A 64 -9.06 -4.37 -13.43
N ASP A 65 -9.22 -3.15 -12.90
CA ASP A 65 -8.39 -2.01 -13.31
C ASP A 65 -7.01 -2.06 -12.62
N PHE A 66 -6.11 -2.84 -13.23
CA PHE A 66 -4.75 -3.03 -12.73
C PHE A 66 -3.94 -1.72 -12.62
N HIS A 67 -4.28 -0.68 -13.39
CA HIS A 67 -3.60 0.62 -13.31
C HIS A 67 -3.80 1.29 -11.95
N GLN A 68 -5.02 1.20 -11.41
CA GLN A 68 -5.35 1.76 -10.11
C GLN A 68 -4.66 0.99 -8.97
N GLU A 69 -4.60 -0.34 -9.09
CA GLU A 69 -3.91 -1.19 -8.12
C GLU A 69 -2.41 -0.92 -8.09
N ILE A 70 -1.77 -0.78 -9.25
CA ILE A 70 -0.35 -0.40 -9.36
C ILE A 70 -0.11 0.97 -8.70
N SER A 71 -0.91 1.97 -9.06
CA SER A 71 -0.78 3.33 -8.51
C SER A 71 -0.96 3.35 -6.99
N ARG A 72 -1.86 2.52 -6.48
CA ARG A 72 -2.10 2.33 -5.04
C ARG A 72 -0.91 1.65 -4.37
N ASN A 73 -0.36 0.57 -4.93
CA ASN A 73 0.80 -0.13 -4.37
C ASN A 73 2.01 0.82 -4.24
N VAL A 74 2.26 1.66 -5.26
CA VAL A 74 3.30 2.71 -5.20
C VAL A 74 3.00 3.71 -4.08
N LEU A 75 1.75 4.20 -3.96
CA LEU A 75 1.37 5.13 -2.90
C LEU A 75 1.53 4.51 -1.50
N GLU A 76 1.08 3.27 -1.30
CA GLU A 76 1.18 2.54 -0.05
C GLU A 76 2.64 2.26 0.32
N SER A 77 3.54 2.03 -0.65
CA SER A 77 4.98 1.91 -0.38
C SER A 77 5.57 3.19 0.22
N SER A 78 5.11 4.36 -0.25
CA SER A 78 5.55 5.65 0.29
C SER A 78 5.08 5.92 1.72
N ILE A 79 4.11 5.16 2.24
CA ILE A 79 3.66 5.30 3.64
C ILE A 79 4.67 4.64 4.58
N MET A 80 5.25 3.50 4.20
CA MET A 80 6.11 2.71 5.10
C MET A 80 7.57 3.20 5.17
N ASN A 81 8.11 3.80 4.10
CA ASN A 81 9.55 4.01 3.95
C ASN A 81 10.06 5.42 4.30
N ARG A 82 9.24 6.24 4.96
CA ARG A 82 9.61 7.64 5.31
C ARG A 82 10.51 7.79 6.54
N ALA A 83 10.81 6.72 7.26
CA ALA A 83 11.60 6.79 8.50
C ALA A 83 12.71 5.73 8.53
N ASP A 84 13.96 6.20 8.61
CA ASP A 84 15.16 5.37 8.77
C ASP A 84 15.04 4.50 10.04
N PRO A 85 14.93 3.17 9.90
CA PRO A 85 14.73 2.26 11.02
C PRO A 85 15.93 2.17 11.96
N ARG A 86 17.16 2.29 11.43
CA ARG A 86 18.41 2.24 12.22
C ARG A 86 18.53 3.40 13.20
N ALA A 87 17.70 4.41 13.03
CA ALA A 87 17.59 5.49 13.97
C ALA A 87 16.92 5.03 15.28
N LEU A 88 16.19 3.92 15.33
CA LEU A 88 15.43 3.53 16.52
C LEU A 88 16.20 2.68 17.54
N GLU A 89 17.30 2.01 17.14
CA GLU A 89 18.09 1.17 18.04
C GLU A 89 18.75 1.95 19.20
N LEU A 90 18.65 1.39 20.41
CA LEU A 90 19.24 1.93 21.63
C LEU A 90 20.75 1.64 21.70
N ASN A 91 21.59 2.66 21.55
CA ASN A 91 23.01 2.54 21.85
C ASN A 91 23.24 2.31 23.36
N PRO A 92 24.26 1.56 23.80
CA PRO A 92 24.66 1.44 25.22
C PRO A 92 24.65 2.76 26.04
N VAL A 93 25.01 3.89 25.42
CA VAL A 93 24.96 5.22 26.06
C VAL A 93 23.51 5.66 26.32
N GLU A 94 22.61 5.37 25.39
CA GLU A 94 21.19 5.68 25.51
C GLU A 94 20.50 4.75 26.51
N GLN A 95 20.90 3.47 26.58
CA GLN A 95 20.43 2.53 27.62
C GLN A 95 20.81 3.02 29.02
N PHE A 96 22.06 3.44 29.22
CA PHE A 96 22.49 4.02 30.49
C PHE A 96 21.75 5.33 30.80
N GLY A 97 21.57 6.19 29.79
CA GLY A 97 20.77 7.39 29.94
C GLY A 97 19.34 7.09 30.35
N LEU A 98 18.70 6.07 29.77
CA LEU A 98 17.33 5.68 30.08
C LEU A 98 17.20 5.27 31.55
N LEU A 99 18.17 4.52 32.07
CA LEU A 99 18.23 4.15 33.48
C LEU A 99 18.31 5.39 34.38
N VAL A 100 19.18 6.35 34.06
CA VAL A 100 19.32 7.60 34.82
C VAL A 100 18.02 8.42 34.79
N VAL A 101 17.42 8.57 33.60
CA VAL A 101 16.17 9.33 33.42
C VAL A 101 15.02 8.65 34.16
N ASN A 102 14.91 7.33 34.09
CA ASN A 102 13.88 6.56 34.80
C ASN A 102 14.05 6.62 36.32
N ALA A 103 15.28 6.63 36.84
CA ALA A 103 15.53 6.88 38.26
C ALA A 103 15.05 8.27 38.70
N VAL A 104 15.29 9.32 37.90
CA VAL A 104 14.79 10.67 38.18
C VAL A 104 13.26 10.74 38.07
N ARG A 105 12.66 10.06 37.10
CA ARG A 105 11.19 10.00 36.93
C ARG A 105 10.54 9.28 38.10
N LEU A 106 11.12 8.18 38.60
CA LEU A 106 10.66 7.49 39.81
C LEU A 106 10.67 8.42 41.02
N LEU A 107 11.76 9.15 41.25
CA LEU A 107 11.85 10.14 42.33
C LEU A 107 10.84 11.29 42.16
N SER A 108 10.47 11.58 40.91
CA SER A 108 9.47 12.60 40.55
C SER A 108 8.04 12.05 40.47
N LEU A 109 7.81 10.77 40.82
CA LEU A 109 6.53 10.07 40.69
C LEU A 109 5.93 10.13 39.27
N LYS A 110 6.79 10.22 38.25
CA LYS A 110 6.39 10.14 36.84
C LYS A 110 6.50 8.69 36.36
N PRO A 111 5.65 8.26 35.41
CA PRO A 111 5.78 6.95 34.80
C PRO A 111 7.13 6.82 34.08
N PHE A 112 7.64 5.59 34.07
CA PHE A 112 8.87 5.23 33.38
C PHE A 112 8.73 5.41 31.86
N LEU A 113 9.85 5.71 31.21
CA LEU A 113 9.97 5.62 29.75
C LEU A 113 10.26 4.17 29.37
N GLN A 114 9.43 3.62 28.48
CA GLN A 114 9.56 2.26 27.92
C GLN A 114 9.95 2.34 26.44
N LEU A 115 11.01 3.10 26.12
CA LEU A 115 11.41 3.38 24.72
C LEU A 115 11.72 2.10 23.91
N ALA A 116 12.22 1.04 24.54
CA ALA A 116 12.47 -0.25 23.88
C ALA A 116 11.16 -0.96 23.49
N GLU A 117 10.16 -0.94 24.38
CA GLU A 117 8.84 -1.55 24.15
C GLU A 117 8.04 -0.75 23.11
N ASP A 118 8.16 0.58 23.13
CA ASP A 118 7.59 1.47 22.11
C ASP A 118 8.21 1.18 20.72
N GLN A 119 9.52 0.90 20.65
CA GLN A 119 10.20 0.51 19.41
C GLN A 119 9.72 -0.86 18.90
N GLU A 120 9.68 -1.86 19.78
CA GLU A 120 9.22 -3.21 19.42
C GLU A 120 7.78 -3.18 18.90
N THR A 121 6.90 -2.44 19.59
CA THR A 121 5.51 -2.22 19.15
C THR A 121 5.45 -1.60 17.76
N LEU A 122 6.33 -0.62 17.47
CA LEU A 122 6.38 0.05 16.18
C LEU A 122 6.88 -0.86 15.06
N ILE A 123 7.84 -1.75 15.32
CA ILE A 123 8.32 -2.76 14.36
C ILE A 123 7.23 -3.79 14.07
N LEU A 124 6.54 -4.29 15.10
CA LEU A 124 5.45 -5.25 14.93
C LEU A 124 4.27 -4.63 14.16
N LEU A 125 3.97 -3.35 14.41
CA LEU A 125 2.94 -2.61 13.71
C LEU A 125 3.27 -2.41 12.22
N ARG A 126 4.53 -2.08 11.91
CA ARG A 126 5.07 -2.01 10.55
C ARG A 126 4.94 -3.35 9.83
N TYR A 127 5.30 -4.43 10.50
CA TYR A 127 5.25 -5.77 9.95
C TYR A 127 3.81 -6.23 9.66
N ALA A 128 2.88 -6.01 10.60
CA ALA A 128 1.47 -6.33 10.41
C ALA A 128 0.88 -5.57 9.20
N PHE A 129 1.21 -4.28 9.06
CA PHE A 129 0.78 -3.47 7.93
C PHE A 129 1.41 -3.92 6.60
N TYR A 130 2.69 -4.29 6.62
CA TYR A 130 3.36 -4.88 5.47
C TYR A 130 2.65 -6.16 4.99
N MET A 131 2.26 -7.04 5.92
CA MET A 131 1.53 -8.27 5.61
C MET A 131 0.13 -8.01 5.03
N GLU A 132 -0.61 -7.05 5.60
CA GLU A 132 -1.93 -6.65 5.08
C GLU A 132 -1.83 -6.10 3.65
N ARG A 133 -0.78 -5.31 3.36
CA ARG A 133 -0.52 -4.78 2.02
C ARG A 133 -0.27 -5.90 1.02
N ASN A 134 0.50 -6.91 1.43
CA ASN A 134 0.80 -8.08 0.62
C ASN A 134 -0.32 -9.13 0.66
N ARG A 135 -1.52 -8.78 1.12
CA ARG A 135 -2.72 -9.64 1.15
C ARG A 135 -2.57 -10.89 2.02
N ARG A 136 -1.63 -10.90 2.96
CA ARG A 136 -1.45 -11.95 3.98
C ARG A 136 -2.25 -11.58 5.22
N TYR A 137 -3.57 -11.55 5.07
CA TYR A 137 -4.50 -11.02 6.06
C TYR A 137 -4.57 -11.88 7.32
N ASP A 138 -4.32 -13.18 7.21
CA ASP A 138 -4.21 -14.12 8.32
C ASP A 138 -3.05 -13.75 9.25
N VAL A 139 -1.85 -13.58 8.68
CA VAL A 139 -0.64 -13.18 9.41
C VAL A 139 -0.79 -11.76 9.97
N ALA A 140 -1.29 -10.82 9.15
CA ALA A 140 -1.53 -9.45 9.59
C ALA A 140 -2.48 -9.41 10.79
N LEU A 141 -3.59 -10.15 10.72
CA LEU A 141 -4.58 -10.20 11.79
C LEU A 141 -3.99 -10.78 13.09
N GLU A 142 -3.18 -11.84 13.00
CA GLU A 142 -2.51 -12.42 14.15
C GLU A 142 -1.61 -11.39 14.85
N LYS A 143 -0.76 -10.68 14.09
CA LYS A 143 0.15 -9.68 14.65
C LYS A 143 -0.59 -8.45 15.17
N TYR A 144 -1.70 -8.05 14.54
CA TYR A 144 -2.58 -7.02 15.09
C TYR A 144 -3.25 -7.45 16.40
N LYS A 145 -3.66 -8.73 16.54
CA LYS A 145 -4.21 -9.26 17.80
C LYS A 145 -3.17 -9.22 18.91
N GLU A 146 -1.94 -9.66 18.62
CA GLU A 146 -0.82 -9.57 19.55
C GLU A 146 -0.58 -8.12 20.01
N LEU A 147 -0.60 -7.16 19.08
CA LEU A 147 -0.47 -5.73 19.38
C LEU A 147 -1.61 -5.21 20.27
N SER A 148 -2.85 -5.61 19.97
CA SER A 148 -4.02 -5.23 20.76
C SER A 148 -3.92 -5.74 22.21
N ASP A 149 -3.53 -7.01 22.38
CA ASP A 149 -3.33 -7.63 23.70
C ASP A 149 -2.23 -6.92 24.51
N ARG A 150 -1.12 -6.55 23.86
CA ARG A 150 -0.01 -5.79 24.49
C ARG A 150 -0.44 -4.39 24.91
N MET A 151 -1.20 -3.69 24.06
CA MET A 151 -1.66 -2.32 24.33
C MET A 151 -2.81 -2.25 25.35
N GLY A 152 -3.56 -3.34 25.52
CA GLY A 152 -4.70 -3.42 26.45
C GLY A 152 -5.76 -2.35 26.16
N ALA A 153 -6.42 -1.81 27.19
CA ALA A 153 -7.48 -0.81 27.03
C ALA A 153 -6.98 0.63 26.69
N SER A 154 -5.81 0.75 26.05
CA SER A 154 -5.22 2.03 25.67
C SER A 154 -6.04 2.72 24.58
N ARG A 155 -6.34 4.02 24.75
CA ARG A 155 -6.99 4.85 23.71
C ARG A 155 -5.98 5.61 22.85
N SER A 156 -4.84 4.99 22.57
CA SER A 156 -3.81 5.60 21.75
C SER A 156 -4.12 5.48 20.25
N ASP A 157 -3.54 6.38 19.45
CA ASP A 157 -3.64 6.33 17.97
C ASP A 157 -3.17 4.99 17.38
N ALA A 158 -2.17 4.36 17.99
CA ALA A 158 -1.71 3.03 17.58
C ALA A 158 -2.79 1.97 17.78
N MET A 159 -3.56 2.05 18.87
CA MET A 159 -4.68 1.14 19.10
C MET A 159 -5.83 1.40 18.12
N GLY A 160 -6.18 2.67 17.88
CA GLY A 160 -7.19 3.04 16.89
C GLY A 160 -6.86 2.53 15.50
N PHE A 161 -5.58 2.61 15.10
CA PHE A 161 -5.08 2.01 13.88
C PHE A 161 -5.21 0.48 13.89
N VAL A 162 -4.68 -0.20 14.93
CA VAL A 162 -4.69 -1.66 15.02
C VAL A 162 -6.12 -2.19 14.90
N MET A 163 -7.05 -1.69 15.71
CA MET A 163 -8.44 -2.16 15.70
C MET A 163 -9.13 -1.89 14.35
N LEU A 164 -8.87 -0.74 13.72
CA LEU A 164 -9.43 -0.42 12.41
C LEU A 164 -8.95 -1.41 11.34
N HIS A 165 -7.65 -1.70 11.33
CA HIS A 165 -7.03 -2.63 10.39
C HIS A 165 -7.41 -4.10 10.68
N GLN A 166 -7.64 -4.48 11.94
CA GLN A 166 -8.25 -5.77 12.29
C GLN A 166 -9.64 -5.92 11.68
N GLY A 167 -10.51 -4.91 11.86
CA GLY A 167 -11.86 -4.91 11.28
C GLY A 167 -11.82 -5.03 9.76
N TYR A 168 -10.88 -4.34 9.11
CA TYR A 168 -10.64 -4.50 7.67
C TYR A 168 -10.20 -5.93 7.30
N CYS A 169 -9.24 -6.52 8.00
CA CYS A 169 -8.78 -7.88 7.70
C CYS A 169 -9.91 -8.91 7.85
N HIS A 170 -10.69 -8.81 8.94
CA HIS A 170 -11.88 -9.63 9.15
C HIS A 170 -12.88 -9.50 7.99
N ALA A 171 -13.16 -8.27 7.55
CA ALA A 171 -14.07 -8.00 6.44
C ALA A 171 -13.60 -8.67 5.13
N ILE A 172 -12.33 -8.51 4.77
CA ILE A 172 -11.79 -9.10 3.53
C ILE A 172 -11.81 -10.64 3.57
N MET A 173 -11.61 -11.23 4.74
CA MET A 173 -11.70 -12.68 4.93
C MET A 173 -13.15 -13.19 5.04
N GLY A 174 -14.16 -12.31 4.93
CA GLY A 174 -15.59 -12.65 4.99
C GLY A 174 -16.11 -12.96 6.39
N GLN A 175 -15.39 -12.53 7.42
CA GLN A 175 -15.78 -12.58 8.84
C GLN A 175 -16.54 -11.29 9.18
N ASN A 176 -17.71 -11.12 8.54
CA ASN A 176 -18.44 -9.85 8.53
C ASN A 176 -18.96 -9.47 9.93
N GLU A 177 -19.41 -10.45 10.71
CA GLU A 177 -19.90 -10.21 12.08
C GLU A 177 -18.77 -9.66 12.97
N GLU A 178 -17.62 -10.33 12.96
CA GLU A 178 -16.44 -9.91 13.72
C GLU A 178 -15.90 -8.55 13.24
N ALA A 179 -15.94 -8.31 11.91
CA ALA A 179 -15.55 -7.03 11.34
C ALA A 179 -16.47 -5.90 11.82
N LEU A 180 -17.79 -6.10 11.79
CA LEU A 180 -18.76 -5.10 12.23
C LEU A 180 -18.62 -4.80 13.72
N ASP A 181 -18.49 -5.82 14.56
CA ASP A 181 -18.30 -5.66 16.00
C ASP A 181 -17.06 -4.80 16.30
N LEU A 182 -15.92 -5.12 15.68
CA LEU A 182 -14.69 -4.35 15.84
C LEU A 182 -14.81 -2.92 15.31
N LEU A 183 -15.40 -2.71 14.14
CA LEU A 183 -15.55 -1.37 13.55
C LEU A 183 -16.51 -0.50 14.38
N ILE A 184 -17.57 -1.09 14.94
CA ILE A 184 -18.46 -0.42 15.90
C ILE A 184 -17.69 -0.02 17.15
N GLU A 185 -16.85 -0.91 17.68
CA GLU A 185 -16.00 -0.62 18.82
C GLU A 185 -15.00 0.52 18.53
N VAL A 186 -14.39 0.55 17.34
CA VAL A 186 -13.51 1.64 16.89
C VAL A 186 -14.27 2.96 16.83
N ARG A 187 -15.46 2.97 16.22
CA ARG A 187 -16.33 4.16 16.13
C ARG A 187 -16.62 4.74 17.51
N ASP A 188 -16.97 3.89 18.47
CA ASP A 188 -17.43 4.31 19.78
C ASP A 188 -16.27 4.68 20.71
N THR A 189 -15.16 3.95 20.64
CA THR A 189 -13.97 4.17 21.49
C THR A 189 -13.16 5.40 21.05
N PHE A 190 -13.09 5.66 19.74
CA PHE A 190 -12.30 6.74 19.14
C PHE A 190 -13.17 7.85 18.54
N ALA A 191 -14.33 8.13 19.14
CA ALA A 191 -15.28 9.14 18.67
C ALA A 191 -14.61 10.52 18.43
N GLY A 192 -14.90 11.13 17.28
CA GLY A 192 -14.35 12.43 16.87
C GLY A 192 -12.94 12.36 16.25
N SER A 193 -12.41 11.16 16.02
CA SER A 193 -11.16 10.94 15.29
C SER A 193 -11.39 10.49 13.84
N HIS A 194 -10.34 10.55 13.03
CA HIS A 194 -10.33 10.01 11.67
C HIS A 194 -10.54 8.48 11.62
N TYR A 195 -10.22 7.75 12.70
CA TYR A 195 -10.51 6.32 12.82
C TYR A 195 -12.02 6.06 12.88
N ALA A 196 -12.73 6.81 13.71
CA ALA A 196 -14.19 6.68 13.83
C ALA A 196 -14.90 7.07 12.52
N GLU A 197 -14.45 8.16 11.87
CA GLU A 197 -14.97 8.52 10.54
C GLU A 197 -14.76 7.42 9.51
N THR A 198 -13.58 6.80 9.51
CA THR A 198 -13.26 5.70 8.60
C THR A 198 -14.10 4.47 8.92
N ALA A 199 -14.19 4.07 10.19
CA ALA A 199 -15.01 2.94 10.64
C ALA A 199 -16.48 3.08 10.23
N ILE A 200 -17.07 4.28 10.38
CA ILE A 200 -18.45 4.55 9.91
C ILE A 200 -18.60 4.27 8.41
N VAL A 201 -17.62 4.69 7.60
CA VAL A 201 -17.65 4.42 6.16
C VAL A 201 -17.52 2.92 5.88
N LEU A 202 -16.61 2.22 6.56
CA LEU A 202 -16.43 0.78 6.38
C LEU A 202 -17.68 -0.02 6.79
N ILE A 203 -18.33 0.32 7.90
CA ILE A 203 -19.60 -0.29 8.35
C ILE A 203 -20.67 -0.16 7.26
N ASN A 204 -20.91 1.06 6.76
CA ASN A 204 -21.92 1.29 5.73
C ASN A 204 -21.63 0.50 4.45
N LEU A 205 -20.35 0.39 4.07
CA LEU A 205 -19.91 -0.38 2.90
C LEU A 205 -20.11 -1.88 3.09
N LEU A 206 -19.86 -2.41 4.29
CA LEU A 206 -20.11 -3.81 4.65
C LEU A 206 -21.59 -4.15 4.59
N GLU A 207 -22.44 -3.33 5.22
CA GLU A 207 -23.90 -3.53 5.17
C GLU A 207 -24.43 -3.44 3.73
N GLU A 208 -23.87 -2.56 2.89
CA GLU A 208 -24.23 -2.49 1.48
C GLU A 208 -23.74 -3.69 0.66
N ALA A 209 -22.57 -4.23 0.99
CA ALA A 209 -22.06 -5.46 0.39
C ALA A 209 -22.95 -6.67 0.73
N GLU A 210 -23.35 -6.80 2.00
CA GLU A 210 -24.22 -7.86 2.49
C GLU A 210 -25.59 -7.82 1.81
N ARG A 211 -26.25 -6.66 1.76
CA ARG A 211 -27.52 -6.51 1.02
C ARG A 211 -27.40 -6.91 -0.46
N ARG A 212 -26.31 -6.51 -1.13
CA ARG A 212 -26.09 -6.89 -2.53
C ARG A 212 -25.88 -8.40 -2.70
N GLN A 213 -25.19 -9.04 -1.75
CA GLN A 213 -25.05 -10.48 -1.74
C GLN A 213 -26.43 -11.15 -1.63
N GLU A 214 -27.25 -10.74 -0.66
CA GLU A 214 -28.61 -11.25 -0.48
C GLU A 214 -29.47 -11.08 -1.74
N GLU A 215 -29.45 -9.89 -2.35
CA GLU A 215 -30.17 -9.61 -3.60
C GLU A 215 -29.76 -10.53 -4.75
N ILE A 216 -28.48 -10.90 -4.85
CA ILE A 216 -27.98 -11.85 -5.85
C ILE A 216 -28.41 -13.27 -5.48
N GLU A 217 -28.41 -13.60 -4.19
CA GLU A 217 -28.78 -14.92 -3.72
C GLU A 217 -30.25 -15.26 -3.93
N GLU A 218 -31.13 -14.27 -3.84
CA GLU A 218 -32.58 -14.37 -4.09
C GLU A 218 -32.96 -14.43 -5.57
N GLN A 219 -32.06 -14.00 -6.48
CA GLN A 219 -32.32 -14.06 -7.91
C GLN A 219 -32.34 -15.50 -8.42
N ALA A 220 -33.27 -15.79 -9.33
CA ALA A 220 -33.39 -17.08 -10.01
C ALA A 220 -32.33 -17.23 -11.12
N LEU A 221 -31.05 -17.28 -10.74
CA LEU A 221 -29.89 -17.47 -11.61
C LEU A 221 -29.46 -18.95 -11.63
N THR A 222 -28.82 -19.38 -12.72
CA THR A 222 -28.11 -20.67 -12.71
C THR A 222 -26.90 -20.62 -11.76
N PRO A 223 -26.40 -21.76 -11.24
CA PRO A 223 -25.25 -21.77 -10.32
C PRO A 223 -24.03 -21.02 -10.86
N ARG A 224 -23.68 -21.19 -12.15
CA ARG A 224 -22.56 -20.49 -12.79
C ARG A 224 -22.83 -18.98 -12.91
N GLU A 225 -24.04 -18.58 -13.30
CA GLU A 225 -24.39 -17.16 -13.38
C GLU A 225 -24.38 -16.48 -12.01
N LYS A 226 -24.85 -17.19 -10.98
CA LYS A 226 -24.80 -16.73 -9.59
C LYS A 226 -23.36 -16.54 -9.11
N ALA A 227 -22.46 -17.51 -9.34
CA ALA A 227 -21.05 -17.37 -9.01
C ALA A 227 -20.39 -16.15 -9.69
N ARG A 228 -20.67 -15.95 -10.98
CA ARG A 228 -20.19 -14.78 -11.74
C ARG A 228 -20.80 -13.47 -11.26
N ALA A 229 -22.07 -13.47 -10.86
CA ALA A 229 -22.74 -12.29 -10.31
C ALA A 229 -22.12 -11.87 -8.98
N LEU A 230 -21.89 -12.84 -8.07
CA LEU A 230 -21.19 -12.62 -6.81
C LEU A 230 -19.78 -12.05 -7.03
N PHE A 231 -19.03 -12.60 -7.99
CA PHE A 231 -17.71 -12.09 -8.35
C PHE A 231 -17.75 -10.64 -8.83
N ARG A 232 -18.67 -10.29 -9.73
CA ARG A 232 -18.84 -8.91 -10.23
C ARG A 232 -19.33 -7.93 -9.18
N ALA A 233 -20.00 -8.43 -8.14
CA ALA A 233 -20.38 -7.66 -6.97
C ALA A 233 -19.28 -7.62 -5.90
N ASN A 234 -18.07 -8.10 -6.23
CA ASN A 234 -16.89 -8.18 -5.38
C ASN A 234 -17.11 -8.96 -4.06
N GLN A 235 -18.09 -9.88 -4.06
CA GLN A 235 -18.34 -10.78 -2.93
C GLN A 235 -17.42 -11.99 -3.03
N TYR A 236 -16.10 -11.78 -2.90
CA TYR A 236 -15.08 -12.78 -3.24
C TYR A 236 -15.20 -14.08 -2.44
N VAL A 237 -15.51 -14.00 -1.14
CA VAL A 237 -15.70 -15.20 -0.31
C VAL A 237 -16.90 -16.02 -0.78
N ALA A 238 -18.04 -15.38 -1.05
CA ALA A 238 -19.24 -16.05 -1.55
C ALA A 238 -19.04 -16.58 -2.98
N ALA A 239 -18.40 -15.79 -3.84
CA ALA A 239 -18.05 -16.17 -5.21
C ALA A 239 -17.13 -17.39 -5.23
N LEU A 240 -16.10 -17.42 -4.38
CA LEU A 240 -15.18 -18.54 -4.25
C LEU A 240 -15.90 -19.83 -3.87
N ARG A 241 -16.80 -19.78 -2.87
CA ARG A 241 -17.66 -20.92 -2.50
C ARG A 241 -18.50 -21.38 -3.69
N ALA A 242 -19.19 -20.46 -4.35
CA ALA A 242 -20.04 -20.77 -5.50
C ALA A 242 -19.25 -21.37 -6.69
N PHE A 243 -18.03 -20.88 -6.97
CA PHE A 243 -17.17 -21.45 -8.01
C PHE A 243 -16.63 -22.85 -7.66
N ASN A 244 -16.40 -23.13 -6.38
CA ASN A 244 -15.97 -24.45 -5.92
C ASN A 244 -17.06 -25.51 -6.05
N GLU A 245 -18.33 -25.11 -6.02
CA GLU A 245 -19.49 -25.98 -6.20
C GLU A 245 -19.81 -26.29 -7.68
N LEU A 246 -19.15 -25.63 -8.64
CA LEU A 246 -19.37 -25.91 -10.06
C LEU A 246 -18.68 -27.21 -10.49
N ASP A 247 -19.45 -28.10 -11.12
CA ASP A 247 -18.96 -29.37 -11.67
C ASP A 247 -17.89 -29.18 -12.76
N GLU A 248 -18.10 -28.20 -13.65
CA GLU A 248 -17.20 -27.86 -14.74
C GLU A 248 -16.94 -26.34 -14.76
N ARG A 249 -15.68 -25.95 -14.90
CA ARG A 249 -15.24 -24.56 -14.96
C ARG A 249 -14.51 -24.31 -16.28
N ASN A 250 -14.91 -23.26 -16.99
CA ASN A 250 -14.12 -22.79 -18.14
C ASN A 250 -12.96 -21.92 -17.66
N ASP A 251 -12.02 -21.57 -18.55
CA ASP A 251 -10.83 -20.80 -18.19
C ASP A 251 -11.16 -19.46 -17.49
N MET A 252 -12.25 -18.80 -17.89
CA MET A 252 -12.70 -17.57 -17.25
C MET A 252 -13.28 -17.79 -15.84
N ASP A 253 -14.05 -18.86 -15.62
CA ASP A 253 -14.53 -19.24 -14.29
C ASP A 253 -13.35 -19.56 -13.36
N ARG A 254 -12.31 -20.21 -13.90
CA ARG A 254 -11.07 -20.48 -13.18
C ARG A 254 -10.31 -19.20 -12.83
N TYR A 255 -10.22 -18.25 -13.76
CA TYR A 255 -9.64 -16.92 -13.51
C TYR A 255 -10.38 -16.20 -12.38
N MET A 256 -11.71 -16.13 -12.43
CA MET A 256 -12.52 -15.47 -11.40
C MET A 256 -12.39 -16.14 -10.03
N ARG A 257 -12.28 -17.48 -10.01
CA ARG A 257 -12.01 -18.25 -8.80
C ARG A 257 -10.64 -17.91 -8.22
N ALA A 258 -9.58 -17.93 -9.03
CA ALA A 258 -8.23 -17.56 -8.63
C ALA A 258 -8.18 -16.12 -8.10
N ARG A 259 -8.88 -15.19 -8.77
CA ARG A 259 -8.98 -13.80 -8.33
C ARG A 259 -9.70 -13.66 -7.00
N SER A 260 -10.72 -14.47 -6.76
CA SER A 260 -11.39 -14.52 -5.46
C SER A 260 -10.46 -15.05 -4.37
N MET A 261 -9.66 -16.10 -4.65
CA MET A 261 -8.64 -16.60 -3.73
C MET A 261 -7.59 -15.53 -3.40
N GLU A 262 -7.10 -14.82 -4.41
CA GLU A 262 -6.12 -13.75 -4.26
C GLU A 262 -6.66 -12.60 -3.39
N GLU A 263 -7.89 -12.16 -3.67
CA GLU A 263 -8.53 -11.07 -2.92
C GLU A 263 -8.82 -11.45 -1.47
N THR A 264 -9.05 -12.73 -1.16
CA THR A 264 -9.29 -13.21 0.21
C THR A 264 -8.01 -13.65 0.94
N GLY A 265 -6.83 -13.56 0.31
CA GLY A 265 -5.52 -13.82 0.92
C GLY A 265 -4.92 -15.21 0.69
N SER A 266 -5.59 -16.07 -0.08
CA SER A 266 -5.06 -17.38 -0.51
C SER A 266 -4.16 -17.24 -1.74
N ILE A 267 -3.11 -16.42 -1.65
CA ILE A 267 -2.27 -16.00 -2.79
C ILE A 267 -1.56 -17.19 -3.44
N SER A 268 -1.03 -18.13 -2.64
CA SER A 268 -0.31 -19.30 -3.17
C SER A 268 -1.20 -20.17 -4.05
N GLU A 269 -2.44 -20.44 -3.60
CA GLU A 269 -3.42 -21.19 -4.37
C GLU A 269 -3.86 -20.43 -5.64
N ALA A 270 -4.06 -19.11 -5.51
CA ALA A 270 -4.39 -18.25 -6.64
C ALA A 270 -3.30 -18.25 -7.71
N ARG A 271 -2.04 -18.13 -7.30
CA ARG A 271 -0.85 -18.18 -8.16
C ARG A 271 -0.80 -19.49 -8.94
N ASP A 272 -0.96 -20.61 -8.25
CA ASP A 272 -0.90 -21.93 -8.89
C ASP A 272 -2.01 -22.10 -9.94
N GLU A 273 -3.22 -21.62 -9.65
CA GLU A 273 -4.34 -21.61 -10.59
C GLU A 273 -4.06 -20.68 -11.79
N TYR A 274 -3.51 -19.49 -11.57
CA TYR A 274 -3.11 -18.57 -12.64
C TYR A 274 -2.03 -19.16 -13.55
N VAL A 275 -0.99 -19.77 -12.97
CA VAL A 275 0.08 -20.43 -13.73
C VAL A 275 -0.49 -21.54 -14.61
N ASP A 276 -1.45 -22.32 -14.11
CA ASP A 276 -2.12 -23.35 -14.90
C ASP A 276 -2.97 -22.75 -16.03
N ILE A 277 -3.74 -21.68 -15.77
CA ILE A 277 -4.51 -20.97 -16.81
C ILE A 277 -3.57 -20.46 -17.90
N VAL A 278 -2.42 -19.86 -17.55
CA VAL A 278 -1.47 -19.32 -18.54
C VAL A 278 -0.84 -20.42 -19.40
N LYS A 279 -0.51 -21.58 -18.81
CA LYS A 279 0.14 -22.69 -19.53
C LYS A 279 -0.82 -23.51 -20.38
N ASN A 280 -2.01 -23.78 -19.85
CA ASN A 280 -2.92 -24.79 -20.38
C ASN A 280 -4.24 -24.20 -20.89
N GLY A 281 -4.51 -22.91 -20.63
CA GLY A 281 -5.73 -22.23 -21.02
C GLY A 281 -5.86 -22.05 -22.53
N THR A 282 -7.11 -22.07 -22.99
CA THR A 282 -7.50 -21.88 -24.38
C THR A 282 -8.18 -20.53 -24.62
N ASP A 283 -8.80 -19.95 -23.59
CA ASP A 283 -9.37 -18.62 -23.64
C ASP A 283 -8.27 -17.55 -23.54
N ARG A 284 -8.03 -16.86 -24.65
CA ARG A 284 -7.00 -15.81 -24.76
C ARG A 284 -7.22 -14.65 -23.79
N GLU A 285 -8.46 -14.35 -23.42
CA GLU A 285 -8.75 -13.28 -22.47
C GLU A 285 -8.39 -13.72 -21.04
N ALA A 286 -8.84 -14.90 -20.63
CA ALA A 286 -8.51 -15.46 -19.31
C ALA A 286 -6.99 -15.64 -19.13
N VAL A 287 -6.28 -16.14 -20.16
CA VAL A 287 -4.81 -16.27 -20.17
C VAL A 287 -4.14 -14.91 -19.96
N ARG A 288 -4.59 -13.86 -20.67
CA ARG A 288 -4.01 -12.52 -20.54
C ARG A 288 -4.24 -11.95 -19.15
N LEU A 289 -5.46 -12.04 -18.64
CA LEU A 289 -5.79 -11.54 -17.31
C LEU A 289 -5.00 -12.28 -16.22
N ALA A 290 -4.94 -13.61 -16.28
CA ALA A 290 -4.15 -14.42 -15.36
C ALA A 290 -2.66 -14.02 -15.40
N ASN A 291 -2.07 -13.83 -16.59
CA ASN A 291 -0.67 -13.44 -16.70
C ASN A 291 -0.39 -12.05 -16.11
N ARG A 292 -1.31 -11.09 -16.31
CA ARG A 292 -1.21 -9.77 -15.65
C ARG A 292 -1.25 -9.87 -14.13
N ARG A 293 -2.08 -10.76 -13.57
CA ARG A 293 -2.07 -11.02 -12.12
C ARG A 293 -0.74 -11.58 -11.65
N LEU A 294 -0.14 -12.52 -12.40
CA LEU A 294 1.19 -13.05 -12.06
C LEU A 294 2.27 -11.97 -12.08
N LEU A 295 2.24 -11.05 -13.04
CA LEU A 295 3.15 -9.89 -13.06
C LEU A 295 2.98 -9.02 -11.80
N ILE A 296 1.73 -8.72 -11.41
CA ILE A 296 1.44 -7.90 -10.23
C ILE A 296 1.87 -8.63 -8.96
N ILE A 297 1.60 -9.93 -8.84
CA ILE A 297 2.00 -10.74 -7.68
C ILE A 297 3.53 -10.80 -7.58
N GLY A 298 4.22 -11.03 -8.70
CA GLY A 298 5.68 -11.07 -8.77
C GLY A 298 6.32 -9.76 -8.30
N HIS A 299 5.89 -8.63 -8.87
CA HIS A 299 6.47 -7.32 -8.59
C HIS A 299 6.04 -6.72 -7.24
N PHE A 300 4.78 -6.89 -6.81
CA PHE A 300 4.22 -6.15 -5.68
C PHE A 300 3.91 -7.00 -4.44
N TYR A 301 3.58 -8.28 -4.59
CA TYR A 301 3.03 -9.12 -3.50
C TYR A 301 3.97 -10.25 -3.07
N GLY A 302 5.28 -10.11 -3.33
CA GLY A 302 6.28 -11.07 -2.86
C GLY A 302 6.26 -12.40 -3.62
N GLY A 303 5.89 -12.39 -4.90
CA GLY A 303 5.85 -13.59 -5.74
C GLY A 303 7.22 -14.14 -6.17
N GLY A 304 8.30 -13.42 -5.91
CA GLY A 304 9.68 -13.83 -6.21
C GLY A 304 10.14 -13.52 -7.64
N GLU A 305 11.46 -13.59 -7.85
CA GLU A 305 12.10 -13.32 -9.15
C GLU A 305 11.70 -14.38 -10.20
N GLU A 306 11.64 -15.67 -9.82
CA GLU A 306 11.28 -16.76 -10.74
C GLU A 306 9.87 -16.60 -11.33
N LEU A 307 8.89 -16.20 -10.50
CA LEU A 307 7.52 -15.95 -10.97
C LEU A 307 7.44 -14.74 -11.89
N THR A 308 8.22 -13.70 -11.54
CA THR A 308 8.29 -12.46 -12.31
C THR A 308 8.84 -12.72 -13.70
N GLU A 309 10.00 -13.40 -13.80
CA GLU A 309 10.59 -13.78 -15.08
C GLU A 309 9.65 -14.67 -15.91
N PHE A 310 8.98 -15.63 -15.27
CA PHE A 310 7.98 -16.47 -15.95
C PHE A 310 6.85 -15.61 -16.55
N ALA A 311 6.26 -14.72 -15.77
CA ALA A 311 5.13 -13.91 -16.19
C ALA A 311 5.51 -12.90 -17.30
N GLU A 312 6.73 -12.36 -17.26
CA GLU A 312 7.27 -11.46 -18.29
C GLU A 312 7.47 -12.20 -19.62
N GLN A 313 8.10 -13.37 -19.60
CA GLN A 313 8.27 -14.19 -20.81
C GLN A 313 6.93 -14.61 -21.43
N GLN A 314 5.94 -14.94 -20.59
CA GLN A 314 4.61 -15.27 -21.07
C GLN A 314 3.90 -14.04 -21.65
N ALA A 315 4.05 -12.86 -21.05
CA ALA A 315 3.47 -11.61 -21.54
C ALA A 315 3.95 -11.26 -22.95
N GLU A 316 5.25 -11.40 -23.20
CA GLU A 316 5.85 -11.21 -24.54
C GLU A 316 5.25 -12.20 -25.54
N SER A 317 5.08 -13.46 -25.15
CA SER A 317 4.54 -14.49 -26.03
C SER A 317 3.07 -14.26 -26.44
N ILE A 318 2.28 -13.63 -25.57
CA ILE A 318 0.85 -13.32 -25.82
C ILE A 318 0.63 -11.93 -26.44
N GLY A 319 1.69 -11.12 -26.52
CA GLY A 319 1.70 -9.76 -27.07
C GLY A 319 1.14 -8.70 -26.11
N ASP A 320 1.44 -8.80 -24.82
CA ASP A 320 0.98 -7.90 -23.75
C ASP A 320 2.13 -7.04 -23.17
N ASP A 321 3.06 -6.64 -24.02
CA ASP A 321 4.29 -5.90 -23.66
C ASP A 321 4.00 -4.56 -22.96
N ALA A 322 2.87 -3.94 -23.29
CA ALA A 322 2.46 -2.68 -22.69
C ALA A 322 2.19 -2.83 -21.18
N ALA A 323 1.58 -3.94 -20.77
CA ALA A 323 1.32 -4.21 -19.35
C ALA A 323 2.62 -4.47 -18.59
N VAL A 324 3.56 -5.20 -19.21
CA VAL A 324 4.91 -5.44 -18.64
C VAL A 324 5.63 -4.12 -18.39
N ALA A 325 5.74 -3.27 -19.42
CA ALA A 325 6.45 -2.01 -19.33
C ALA A 325 5.87 -1.09 -18.25
N GLU A 326 4.54 -1.07 -18.12
CA GLU A 326 3.89 -0.26 -17.09
C GLU A 326 4.10 -0.80 -15.67
N ILE A 327 3.95 -2.12 -15.48
CA ILE A 327 4.17 -2.77 -14.19
C ILE A 327 5.62 -2.58 -13.73
N GLN A 328 6.59 -2.81 -14.62
CA GLN A 328 8.01 -2.60 -14.33
C GLN A 328 8.30 -1.13 -13.99
N ALA A 329 7.81 -0.17 -14.78
CA ALA A 329 8.03 1.25 -14.52
C ALA A 329 7.39 1.73 -13.21
N ALA A 330 6.39 1.02 -12.70
CA ALA A 330 5.82 1.30 -11.39
C ALA A 330 6.53 0.58 -10.26
N ALA A 331 6.98 -0.66 -10.48
CA ALA A 331 7.84 -1.38 -9.55
C ALA A 331 9.14 -0.61 -9.29
N GLU A 332 9.73 0.02 -10.30
CA GLU A 332 10.89 0.92 -10.15
C GLU A 332 10.63 2.15 -9.28
N LYS A 333 9.36 2.59 -9.18
CA LYS A 333 8.96 3.73 -8.34
C LYS A 333 8.56 3.30 -6.93
N GLN A 334 8.41 2.00 -6.71
CA GLN A 334 8.09 1.47 -5.41
C GLN A 334 9.30 1.67 -4.49
N GLU A 335 9.06 2.20 -3.29
CA GLU A 335 10.12 2.29 -2.30
C GLU A 335 10.33 0.90 -1.66
N ASP A 336 11.58 0.45 -1.57
CA ASP A 336 11.96 -0.84 -0.96
C ASP A 336 11.48 -0.91 0.48
N ALA A 337 10.87 -2.03 0.88
CA ALA A 337 10.38 -2.20 2.25
C ALA A 337 11.55 -2.35 3.24
N LEU A 338 11.99 -1.23 3.83
CA LEU A 338 13.13 -1.19 4.78
C LEU A 338 12.94 -2.13 5.98
N ILE A 339 11.69 -2.47 6.31
CA ILE A 339 11.29 -3.38 7.40
C ILE A 339 11.74 -4.82 7.15
N VAL A 340 11.70 -5.29 5.90
CA VAL A 340 12.09 -6.67 5.53
C VAL A 340 13.59 -6.84 5.70
N GLU A 341 14.37 -5.85 5.25
CA GLU A 341 15.82 -5.84 5.48
C GLU A 341 16.15 -5.72 6.97
N GLU A 342 15.41 -4.91 7.72
CA GLU A 342 15.60 -4.74 9.17
C GLU A 342 15.33 -6.02 9.96
N ILE A 343 14.20 -6.69 9.73
CA ILE A 343 13.87 -7.96 10.40
C ILE A 343 14.92 -9.03 10.04
N ARG A 344 15.39 -9.05 8.78
CA ARG A 344 16.43 -9.99 8.33
C ARG A 344 17.81 -9.68 8.94
N GLU A 345 18.20 -8.40 8.97
CA GLU A 345 19.46 -7.95 9.59
C GLU A 345 19.44 -8.15 11.10
N ALA A 346 18.31 -7.90 11.77
CA ALA A 346 18.12 -8.17 13.19
C ALA A 346 18.25 -9.67 13.47
N ALA A 347 17.49 -10.52 12.76
CA ALA A 347 17.57 -11.97 12.90
C ALA A 347 19.00 -12.52 12.64
N ALA A 348 19.77 -11.90 11.75
CA ALA A 348 21.16 -12.29 11.47
C ALA A 348 22.18 -11.82 12.53
N ARG A 349 21.93 -10.70 13.22
CA ARG A 349 22.85 -10.10 14.20
C ARG A 349 22.71 -10.68 15.60
N THR A 350 21.49 -11.06 15.98
CA THR A 350 21.17 -11.37 17.37
C THR A 350 20.71 -12.79 17.53
N GLY A 351 21.67 -13.68 17.80
CA GLY A 351 21.38 -14.94 18.47
C GLY A 351 20.73 -14.79 19.87
N GLU A 352 20.41 -13.56 20.33
CA GLU A 352 19.90 -13.32 21.68
C GLU A 352 19.07 -12.02 21.93
N GLU A 353 18.55 -11.29 20.93
CA GLU A 353 17.80 -10.04 21.19
C GLU A 353 16.36 -10.09 20.66
N THR A 354 15.44 -10.18 21.63
CA THR A 354 13.98 -10.38 21.52
C THR A 354 13.54 -11.63 20.76
N ALA A 355 12.89 -12.56 21.48
CA ALA A 355 12.25 -13.72 20.87
C ALA A 355 11.29 -13.33 19.74
N LEU A 356 10.68 -12.14 19.83
CA LEU A 356 9.79 -11.59 18.81
C LEU A 356 10.49 -11.28 17.48
N LEU A 357 11.64 -10.60 17.46
CA LEU A 357 12.33 -10.30 16.20
C LEU A 357 12.88 -11.56 15.53
N ASN A 358 13.29 -12.55 16.33
CA ASN A 358 13.70 -13.85 15.81
C ASN A 358 12.52 -14.68 15.28
N ASP A 359 11.35 -14.62 15.93
CA ASP A 359 10.12 -15.24 15.45
C ASP A 359 9.67 -14.61 14.12
N LEU A 360 9.57 -13.27 14.07
CA LEU A 360 9.28 -12.50 12.87
C LEU A 360 10.28 -12.77 11.74
N GLY A 361 11.57 -12.85 12.05
CA GLY A 361 12.62 -13.20 11.09
C GLY A 361 12.51 -14.63 10.58
N SER A 362 12.14 -15.58 11.44
CA SER A 362 11.92 -16.97 11.04
C SER A 362 10.67 -17.13 10.20
N GLU A 363 9.59 -16.38 10.47
CA GLU A 363 8.40 -16.31 9.62
C GLU A 363 8.78 -15.73 8.26
N LEU A 364 9.50 -14.60 8.21
CA LEU A 364 9.98 -14.00 6.96
C LEU A 364 10.89 -14.96 6.16
N VAL A 365 11.81 -15.64 6.82
CA VAL A 365 12.73 -16.59 6.18
C VAL A 365 11.98 -17.83 5.72
N THR A 366 11.02 -18.33 6.50
CA THR A 366 10.15 -19.45 6.07
C THR A 366 9.27 -19.03 4.90
N GLU A 367 8.88 -17.75 4.80
CA GLU A 367 8.17 -17.21 3.65
C GLU A 367 9.05 -17.07 2.40
N ILE A 368 10.32 -16.70 2.58
CA ILE A 368 11.32 -16.73 1.51
C ILE A 368 11.71 -18.19 1.17
N GLU A 369 11.65 -19.13 2.11
CA GLU A 369 11.94 -20.55 1.87
C GLU A 369 10.72 -21.37 1.42
N LEU A 370 9.50 -20.82 1.55
CA LEU A 370 8.31 -21.25 0.81
C LEU A 370 8.45 -20.98 -0.70
N ASP A 371 9.52 -20.30 -1.13
CA ASP A 371 10.21 -20.53 -2.41
C ASP A 371 10.84 -21.94 -2.44
N GLU A 372 10.08 -23.00 -2.13
CA GLU A 372 10.47 -24.30 -2.67
C GLU A 372 10.53 -24.07 -4.19
N PRO A 373 11.69 -24.33 -4.83
CA PRO A 373 11.81 -24.12 -6.26
C PRO A 373 10.69 -24.90 -6.89
N LEU A 374 9.82 -24.23 -7.66
CA LEU A 374 8.85 -24.88 -8.54
C LEU A 374 9.57 -26.06 -9.17
N GLN A 375 9.28 -27.28 -8.68
CA GLN A 375 10.22 -28.41 -8.80
C GLN A 375 10.78 -28.43 -10.21
N ARG A 376 12.10 -28.19 -10.35
CA ARG A 376 12.83 -28.03 -11.63
C ARG A 376 12.60 -29.17 -12.64
N GLY A 377 11.87 -30.22 -12.28
CA GLY A 377 11.44 -31.31 -13.14
C GLY A 377 10.21 -31.04 -14.02
N ASN A 378 9.30 -30.11 -13.67
CA ASN A 378 8.03 -29.94 -14.40
C ASN A 378 7.92 -28.66 -15.24
N LEU A 379 8.88 -27.75 -15.16
CA LEU A 379 9.03 -26.62 -16.08
C LEU A 379 9.94 -26.99 -17.28
N ARG A 380 9.61 -28.08 -17.97
CA ARG A 380 10.19 -28.30 -19.31
C ARG A 380 9.51 -27.33 -20.26
N ILE A 381 10.20 -26.22 -20.56
CA ILE A 381 9.88 -25.30 -21.65
C ILE A 381 9.74 -26.15 -22.94
N PRO A 382 8.53 -26.33 -23.50
CA PRO A 382 8.42 -26.86 -24.84
C PRO A 382 8.91 -25.75 -25.77
N GLN A 383 10.00 -26.00 -26.50
CA GLN A 383 10.33 -25.17 -27.66
C GLN A 383 9.09 -25.08 -28.55
N PRO A 384 8.64 -23.88 -28.96
CA PRO A 384 7.52 -23.78 -29.88
C PRO A 384 7.89 -24.47 -31.19
N ALA A 385 7.19 -25.56 -31.50
CA ALA A 385 7.23 -26.16 -32.81
C ALA A 385 6.58 -25.18 -33.78
N ILE A 386 7.41 -24.43 -34.52
CA ILE A 386 6.95 -23.61 -35.65
C ILE A 386 6.29 -24.56 -36.65
N PRO A 387 4.99 -24.42 -36.97
CA PRO A 387 4.37 -25.19 -38.04
C PRO A 387 5.06 -24.84 -39.36
N ALA A 388 5.75 -25.82 -39.94
CA ALA A 388 6.35 -25.74 -41.27
C ALA A 388 5.25 -25.76 -42.35
N ALA A 389 4.51 -24.67 -42.49
CA ALA A 389 3.62 -24.44 -43.61
C ALA A 389 3.27 -22.95 -43.71
N LEU A 390 4.17 -22.16 -44.28
CA LEU A 390 3.89 -20.92 -45.03
C LEU A 390 5.21 -20.43 -45.65
N THR A 391 5.80 -21.26 -46.51
CA THR A 391 6.83 -20.83 -47.46
C THR A 391 6.22 -20.85 -48.86
N ALA A 392 5.81 -19.69 -49.35
CA ALA A 392 5.66 -19.41 -50.78
C ALA A 392 6.01 -17.94 -51.06
N PRO A 393 6.53 -17.61 -52.25
CA PRO A 393 7.51 -16.55 -52.43
C PRO A 393 6.94 -15.28 -53.07
N ASN A 394 7.56 -14.15 -52.71
CA ASN A 394 7.72 -12.90 -53.47
C ASN A 394 6.68 -12.57 -54.55
N ALA A 395 5.71 -11.72 -54.21
CA ALA A 395 5.04 -10.84 -55.15
C ALA A 395 5.41 -9.38 -54.82
N PRO A 396 5.77 -8.54 -55.80
CA PRO A 396 6.13 -7.14 -55.56
C PRO A 396 4.90 -6.29 -55.19
N PRO A 397 5.05 -5.25 -54.37
CA PRO A 397 3.93 -4.42 -53.95
C PRO A 397 3.43 -3.53 -55.09
N ALA A 398 2.11 -3.45 -55.23
CA ALA A 398 1.42 -2.48 -56.08
C ALA A 398 1.55 -1.05 -55.50
N PRO A 399 1.54 0.00 -56.35
CA PRO A 399 1.72 1.38 -55.89
C PRO A 399 0.49 1.90 -55.15
N PHE A 400 0.71 2.48 -53.98
CA PHE A 400 -0.30 3.21 -53.22
C PHE A 400 -0.44 4.64 -53.74
N ASP A 401 -1.68 5.01 -54.05
CA ASP A 401 -2.11 6.35 -54.43
C ASP A 401 -1.92 7.32 -53.26
N THR A 402 -1.19 8.39 -53.54
CA THR A 402 -0.98 9.54 -52.67
C THR A 402 -2.17 10.49 -52.76
N GLU A 403 -2.99 10.60 -51.71
CA GLU A 403 -3.69 11.85 -51.40
C GLU A 403 -4.29 11.85 -49.99
N ARG A 404 -3.65 12.63 -49.11
CA ARG A 404 -4.12 13.28 -47.85
C ARG A 404 -3.04 13.22 -46.77
N ARG A 405 -2.00 14.03 -46.96
CA ARG A 405 -1.14 14.54 -45.89
C ARG A 405 -1.53 15.99 -45.62
N SER A 406 -1.99 16.27 -44.42
CA SER A 406 -1.88 17.58 -43.79
C SER A 406 -1.30 17.39 -42.39
N THR A 407 0.04 17.48 -42.34
CA THR A 407 0.83 18.21 -41.35
C THR A 407 0.38 18.23 -39.89
N ILE A 408 1.06 17.44 -39.05
CA ILE A 408 1.73 17.94 -37.84
C ILE A 408 3.04 17.15 -37.71
N GLU A 409 4.15 17.79 -38.04
CA GLU A 409 5.49 17.37 -37.63
C GLU A 409 6.31 18.63 -37.34
N ALA A 410 7.21 18.49 -36.35
CA ALA A 410 8.22 19.43 -35.89
C ALA A 410 7.77 20.53 -34.93
N LEU A 411 8.08 20.33 -33.64
CA LEU A 411 9.33 20.87 -33.09
C LEU A 411 9.53 20.35 -31.67
N GLY A 412 10.48 19.43 -31.53
CA GLY A 412 11.20 19.30 -30.28
C GLY A 412 12.08 20.53 -30.10
N ASP A 413 12.13 21.04 -28.88
CA ASP A 413 13.36 21.57 -28.31
C ASP A 413 13.22 21.67 -26.80
N ARG A 414 14.07 20.90 -26.10
CA ARG A 414 14.38 21.08 -24.69
C ARG A 414 14.89 22.50 -24.50
N LYS A 415 14.23 23.30 -23.65
CA LYS A 415 14.85 24.47 -23.03
C LYS A 415 14.98 24.27 -21.52
N GLN A 416 16.22 24.46 -21.09
CA GLN A 416 16.72 24.49 -19.73
C GLN A 416 15.89 25.44 -18.85
N ILE A 417 15.64 24.99 -17.62
CA ILE A 417 15.13 25.82 -16.53
C ILE A 417 16.24 26.82 -16.18
N GLY A 418 16.03 28.09 -16.49
CA GLY A 418 16.86 29.20 -16.02
C GLY A 418 16.31 29.75 -14.71
N ASP A 419 17.22 30.20 -13.84
CA ASP A 419 16.95 30.83 -12.54
C ASP A 419 15.94 32.00 -12.61
N PRO A 420 15.26 32.33 -11.49
CA PRO A 420 14.14 33.25 -11.49
C PRO A 420 14.61 34.70 -11.69
N GLN A 421 14.18 35.34 -12.77
CA GLN A 421 14.30 36.79 -12.91
C GLN A 421 13.21 37.51 -12.12
N GLU A 422 13.62 38.57 -11.43
CA GLU A 422 12.76 39.50 -10.70
C GLU A 422 11.70 40.12 -11.63
N LEU A 423 10.42 39.97 -11.27
CA LEU A 423 9.29 40.59 -11.96
C LEU A 423 9.19 42.08 -11.57
N HIS A 424 9.35 42.97 -12.55
CA HIS A 424 8.99 44.38 -12.39
C HIS A 424 7.46 44.58 -12.32
N PRO A 425 6.97 45.49 -11.46
CA PRO A 425 5.54 45.77 -11.35
C PRO A 425 5.05 46.55 -12.58
N GLY A 426 4.24 45.91 -13.43
CA GLY A 426 3.56 46.58 -14.54
C GLY A 426 3.36 45.77 -15.82
N THR A 427 3.99 44.60 -15.95
CA THR A 427 3.75 43.70 -17.11
C THR A 427 2.56 42.76 -16.86
N PRO A 428 1.61 42.64 -17.81
CA PRO A 428 0.50 41.70 -17.68
C PRO A 428 1.01 40.26 -17.74
N THR A 429 0.64 39.47 -16.74
CA THR A 429 0.93 38.02 -16.67
C THR A 429 0.25 37.31 -17.85
N PRO A 430 0.90 36.35 -18.54
CA PRO A 430 0.25 35.60 -19.60
C PRO A 430 -0.89 34.73 -19.03
N ALA A 431 -2.02 34.72 -19.74
CA ALA A 431 -3.16 33.87 -19.43
C ALA A 431 -2.78 32.40 -19.66
N TYR A 432 -2.82 31.58 -18.60
CA TYR A 432 -2.62 30.14 -18.71
C TYR A 432 -3.93 29.49 -19.16
N LEU A 433 -3.95 28.94 -20.38
CA LEU A 433 -5.03 28.11 -20.90
C LEU A 433 -4.72 26.64 -20.58
N TYR A 434 -5.53 26.02 -19.72
CA TYR A 434 -5.46 24.58 -19.47
C TYR A 434 -6.39 23.81 -20.42
N PRO A 435 -5.98 22.65 -20.97
CA PRO A 435 -6.79 21.91 -21.92
C PRO A 435 -8.07 21.31 -21.29
N ALA A 436 -9.08 21.14 -22.14
CA ALA A 436 -10.49 20.94 -21.81
C ALA A 436 -10.80 19.73 -20.90
N GLY A 437 -11.05 20.00 -19.62
CA GLY A 437 -11.68 19.11 -18.65
C GLY A 437 -12.94 19.74 -18.06
N ARG A 438 -13.92 18.93 -17.66
CA ARG A 438 -15.13 19.44 -17.00
C ARG A 438 -14.79 19.77 -15.55
N LEU A 439 -14.60 21.05 -15.26
CA LEU A 439 -14.13 21.53 -13.97
C LEU A 439 -15.33 21.81 -13.06
N VAL A 440 -15.35 21.18 -11.89
CA VAL A 440 -16.38 21.35 -10.86
C VAL A 440 -15.74 21.99 -9.64
N LEU A 441 -16.15 23.21 -9.29
CA LEU A 441 -15.67 23.93 -8.12
C LEU A 441 -16.75 23.96 -7.04
N ASN A 442 -16.43 23.45 -5.86
CA ASN A 442 -17.28 23.57 -4.68
C ASN A 442 -16.70 24.67 -3.79
N LEU A 443 -17.47 25.73 -3.55
CA LEU A 443 -17.09 26.81 -2.66
C LEU A 443 -17.46 26.46 -1.21
N SER A 444 -16.72 27.03 -0.27
CA SER A 444 -16.93 26.85 1.18
C SER A 444 -18.30 27.37 1.66
N ASP A 445 -18.97 28.18 0.86
CA ASP A 445 -20.34 28.65 1.10
C ASP A 445 -21.43 27.71 0.55
N GLY A 446 -21.04 26.52 0.08
CA GLY A 446 -21.95 25.47 -0.38
C GLY A 446 -22.38 25.59 -1.85
N ARG A 447 -21.87 26.58 -2.60
CA ARG A 447 -22.18 26.72 -4.03
C ARG A 447 -21.27 25.86 -4.89
N THR A 448 -21.84 25.21 -5.90
CA THR A 448 -21.10 24.42 -6.89
C THR A 448 -21.16 25.06 -8.27
N PHE A 449 -20.00 25.30 -8.89
CA PHE A 449 -19.88 25.79 -10.26
C PHE A 449 -19.35 24.70 -11.19
N ARG A 450 -19.92 24.60 -12.39
CA ARG A 450 -19.52 23.62 -13.41
C ARG A 450 -19.22 24.33 -14.72
N GLY A 451 -17.99 24.22 -15.22
CA GLY A 451 -17.54 24.87 -16.45
C GLY A 451 -16.55 24.00 -17.22
N ARG A 452 -16.29 24.36 -18.49
CA ARG A 452 -15.26 23.71 -19.32
C ARG A 452 -13.95 24.50 -19.36
N GLU A 453 -13.97 25.75 -18.90
CA GLU A 453 -12.86 26.69 -19.03
C GLU A 453 -12.86 27.65 -17.83
N VAL A 454 -11.67 27.88 -17.27
CA VAL A 454 -11.43 28.80 -16.15
C VAL A 454 -10.46 29.87 -16.62
N ILE A 455 -10.84 31.14 -16.51
CA ILE A 455 -9.98 32.28 -16.87
C ILE A 455 -9.72 33.11 -15.62
N PHE A 456 -8.46 33.28 -15.26
CA PHE A 456 -8.03 34.15 -14.16
C PHE A 456 -7.71 35.54 -14.72
N THR A 457 -8.35 36.57 -14.19
CA THR A 457 -8.07 37.97 -14.50
C THR A 457 -7.72 38.73 -13.22
N ASN A 458 -7.12 39.91 -13.37
CA ASN A 458 -6.84 40.80 -12.25
C ASN A 458 -8.12 41.26 -11.50
N ALA A 459 -9.30 41.07 -12.10
CA ALA A 459 -10.60 41.43 -11.52
C ALA A 459 -11.35 40.23 -10.89
N GLY A 460 -10.80 39.00 -10.99
CA GLY A 460 -11.41 37.79 -10.46
C GLY A 460 -11.32 36.59 -11.40
N MET A 461 -11.99 35.51 -11.03
CA MET A 461 -12.02 34.24 -11.76
C MET A 461 -13.32 34.12 -12.56
N GLN A 462 -13.23 33.73 -13.81
CA GLN A 462 -14.37 33.44 -14.68
C GLN A 462 -14.46 31.93 -14.94
N LEU A 463 -15.66 31.35 -14.77
CA LEU A 463 -15.99 29.99 -15.19
C LEU A 463 -17.17 30.02 -16.15
N GLY A 464 -16.94 29.70 -17.43
CA GLY A 464 -17.98 29.80 -18.46
C GLY A 464 -18.57 31.21 -18.53
N THR A 465 -19.89 31.35 -18.36
CA THR A 465 -20.59 32.66 -18.38
C THR A 465 -20.74 33.33 -17.00
N GLY A 466 -20.17 32.74 -15.94
CA GLY A 466 -20.25 33.28 -14.57
C GLY A 466 -18.93 33.91 -14.11
N SER A 467 -19.01 35.03 -13.37
CA SER A 467 -17.84 35.69 -12.75
C SER A 467 -17.91 35.61 -11.22
N ILE A 468 -16.80 35.24 -10.58
CA ILE A 468 -16.66 35.27 -9.13
C ILE A 468 -15.59 36.32 -8.78
N PRO A 469 -15.93 37.36 -7.99
CA PRO A 469 -14.94 38.29 -7.47
C PRO A 469 -14.09 37.57 -6.41
N VAL A 470 -12.77 37.61 -6.59
CA VAL A 470 -11.82 37.01 -5.64
C VAL A 470 -10.84 38.10 -5.21
N GLN A 471 -10.60 38.26 -3.90
CA GLN A 471 -9.61 39.21 -3.40
C GLN A 471 -8.23 38.54 -3.32
N ALA A 472 -7.22 39.17 -3.92
CA ALA A 472 -5.83 38.73 -3.91
C ALA A 472 -5.20 38.81 -2.49
N PRO A 473 -4.13 38.06 -2.20
CA PRO A 473 -3.38 37.13 -3.07
C PRO A 473 -3.75 35.65 -2.86
N TYR A 474 -3.62 34.84 -3.92
CA TYR A 474 -3.77 33.38 -3.87
C TYR A 474 -2.60 32.69 -4.60
N ALA A 475 -2.16 31.56 -4.05
CA ALA A 475 -1.27 30.59 -4.72
C ALA A 475 -2.14 29.50 -5.33
N VAL A 476 -1.85 29.12 -6.58
CA VAL A 476 -2.53 28.02 -7.31
C VAL A 476 -1.90 26.70 -6.94
#